data_AF-K1S836-F1
#
_entry.id   AF-K1S836-F1
#
_cell.length_a   1.000
_cell.length_b   1.000
_cell.length_c   1.000
_cell.angle_alpha   90.00
_cell.angle_beta   90.00
_cell.angle_gamma   90.00
#
_symmetry.space_group_name_H-M   'P 1'
#
loop_
_entity.id
_entity.type
_entity.pdbx_description
1 polymer ?
#
loop_
_entity_poly.entity_id
_entity_poly.type
_entity_poly.pdbx_seq_one_letter_code
_entity_poly.pdbx_strand_id
1 'polypeptide(L)'
;SGSHPFSGYFDWVCLSPKRQQPPLPEAFWRAHELKVIVEREADLQWAERNAEQVGRECKLFLQPEWSVSEEIMPLLVEYVKAHPAWNISIQTHKYMHIP
;
A
#
# COMPACT_ATOMS: atom_id res chain seq x y z
N SER A 1 7.51 -6.94 2.66
CA SER A 1 8.17 -5.63 2.88
C SER A 1 9.09 -5.25 1.73
N GLY A 2 9.70 -6.19 1.00
CA GLY A 2 10.67 -5.88 -0.05
C GLY A 2 12.05 -5.49 0.47
N SER A 3 12.33 -5.71 1.76
CA SER A 3 13.60 -5.37 2.42
C SER A 3 14.74 -6.36 2.17
N HIS A 4 14.50 -7.41 1.37
CA HIS A 4 15.46 -8.45 1.03
C HIS A 4 15.42 -8.74 -0.48
N PRO A 5 16.52 -9.22 -1.07
CA PRO A 5 16.54 -9.60 -2.48
C PRO A 5 15.50 -10.68 -2.79
N PHE A 6 14.99 -10.66 -4.01
CA PHE A 6 14.09 -11.71 -4.48
C PHE A 6 14.86 -13.00 -4.76
N SER A 7 14.28 -14.14 -4.39
CA SER A 7 14.76 -15.46 -4.80
C SER A 7 13.69 -16.16 -5.65
N GLY A 8 13.66 -15.85 -6.95
CA GLY A 8 12.79 -16.49 -7.93
C GLY A 8 11.93 -15.55 -8.76
N TYR A 9 10.97 -16.15 -9.48
CA TYR A 9 10.01 -15.47 -10.34
C TYR A 9 8.63 -15.58 -9.72
N PHE A 10 7.91 -14.46 -9.72
CA PHE A 10 6.57 -14.33 -9.17
C PHE A 10 5.68 -13.73 -10.24
N ASP A 11 4.52 -14.34 -10.49
CA ASP A 11 3.51 -13.79 -11.41
C ASP A 11 2.91 -12.47 -10.91
N TRP A 12 2.93 -12.26 -9.59
CA TRP A 12 2.44 -11.06 -8.95
C TRP A 12 3.25 -10.73 -7.69
N VAL A 13 3.55 -9.44 -7.52
CA VAL A 13 4.31 -8.93 -6.37
C VAL A 13 3.52 -7.77 -5.77
N CYS A 14 3.00 -7.99 -4.56
CA CYS A 14 2.43 -6.94 -3.72
C CYS A 14 3.51 -6.39 -2.77
N LEU A 15 3.87 -5.13 -2.96
CA LEU A 15 4.78 -4.41 -2.11
C LEU A 15 4.01 -3.59 -1.07
N SER A 16 4.22 -3.91 0.21
CA SER A 16 3.78 -3.03 1.31
C SER A 16 4.99 -2.46 2.04
N PRO A 17 5.38 -1.20 1.75
CA PRO A 17 6.61 -0.61 2.26
C PRO A 17 6.49 -0.25 3.73
N LYS A 18 7.53 -0.55 4.52
CA LYS A 18 7.60 -0.24 5.95
C LYS A 18 8.73 0.75 6.20
N ARG A 19 8.46 1.84 6.93
CA ARG A 19 9.45 2.89 7.19
C ARG A 19 10.70 2.40 7.92
N GLN A 20 10.52 1.50 8.89
CA GLN A 20 11.63 0.97 9.70
C GLN A 20 12.52 -0.02 8.93
N GLN A 21 11.98 -0.63 7.88
CA GLN A 21 12.69 -1.56 7.01
C GLN A 21 12.30 -1.26 5.56
N PRO A 22 12.87 -0.18 4.99
CA PRO A 22 12.48 0.28 3.66
C PRO A 22 12.74 -0.81 2.61
N PRO A 23 11.93 -0.88 1.56
CA PRO A 23 12.17 -1.81 0.47
C PRO A 23 13.46 -1.49 -0.27
N LEU A 24 14.08 -2.51 -0.84
CA LEU A 24 15.14 -2.35 -1.82
C LEU A 24 14.58 -1.73 -3.11
N PRO A 25 15.39 -0.98 -3.88
CA PRO A 25 14.98 -0.46 -5.18
C PRO A 25 14.33 -1.52 -6.07
N GLU A 26 14.93 -2.72 -6.16
CA GLU A 26 14.41 -3.85 -6.94
C GLU A 26 12.94 -4.17 -6.61
N ALA A 27 12.54 -4.08 -5.34
CA ALA A 27 11.17 -4.37 -4.93
C ALA A 27 10.16 -3.37 -5.50
N PHE A 28 10.54 -2.10 -5.67
CA PHE A 28 9.69 -1.10 -6.30
C PHE A 28 9.53 -1.36 -7.80
N TRP A 29 10.64 -1.64 -8.51
CA TRP A 29 10.61 -1.91 -9.95
C TRP A 29 9.85 -3.19 -10.30
N ARG A 30 9.86 -4.19 -9.41
CA ARG A 30 9.15 -5.47 -9.60
C ARG A 30 7.74 -5.48 -9.04
N ALA A 31 7.28 -4.42 -8.38
CA ALA A 31 5.94 -4.36 -7.81
C ALA A 31 4.88 -4.27 -8.91
N HIS A 32 3.92 -5.18 -8.86
CA HIS A 32 2.69 -5.12 -9.66
C HIS A 32 1.59 -4.37 -8.90
N GLU A 33 1.71 -4.35 -7.57
CA GLU A 33 0.82 -3.71 -6.64
C GLU A 33 1.62 -3.03 -5.53
N LEU A 34 1.37 -1.75 -5.29
CA LEU A 34 1.84 -1.01 -4.14
C LEU A 34 0.69 -0.84 -3.16
N LYS A 35 0.85 -1.35 -1.94
CA LYS A 35 -0.16 -1.26 -0.88
C LYS A 35 0.39 -0.59 0.37
N VAL A 36 -0.01 0.66 0.59
CA VAL A 36 0.47 1.47 1.71
C VAL A 36 -0.55 1.43 2.84
N ILE A 37 -0.07 1.14 4.04
CA ILE A 37 -0.89 1.17 5.26
C ILE A 37 -0.96 2.61 5.76
N VAL A 38 -2.17 3.08 6.03
CA VAL A 38 -2.44 4.43 6.53
C VAL A 38 -3.06 4.34 7.92
N GLU A 39 -2.33 4.82 8.92
CA GLU A 39 -2.77 4.93 10.31
C GLU A 39 -3.16 6.39 10.64
N ARG A 40 -2.52 7.35 9.95
CA ARG A 40 -2.73 8.79 10.12
C ARG A 40 -2.51 9.52 8.80
N GLU A 41 -3.02 10.75 8.70
CA GLU A 41 -2.92 11.57 7.48
C GLU A 41 -1.48 11.72 6.96
N ALA A 42 -0.49 11.86 7.84
CA ALA A 42 0.92 11.96 7.47
C ALA A 42 1.45 10.74 6.69
N ASP A 43 0.76 9.60 6.73
CA ASP A 43 1.11 8.41 5.96
C ASP A 43 0.73 8.51 4.49
N LEU A 44 -0.17 9.43 4.10
CA LEU A 44 -0.46 9.71 2.69
C LEU A 44 0.76 10.28 1.97
N GLN A 45 1.55 11.14 2.62
CA GLN A 45 2.81 11.62 2.05
C GLN A 45 3.82 10.49 1.85
N TRP A 46 3.79 9.48 2.73
CA TRP A 46 4.59 8.28 2.53
C TRP A 46 4.07 7.47 1.35
N ALA A 47 2.75 7.38 1.17
CA ALA A 47 2.16 6.69 0.04
C ALA A 47 2.61 7.27 -1.30
N GLU A 48 2.51 8.60 -1.45
CA GLU A 48 2.94 9.31 -2.66
C GLU A 48 4.43 9.10 -2.98
N ARG A 49 5.32 9.23 -1.97
CA ARG A 49 6.76 8.99 -2.17
C ARG A 49 7.09 7.56 -2.62
N ASN A 50 6.28 6.57 -2.23
CA ASN A 50 6.47 5.19 -2.68
C ASN A 50 5.85 4.97 -4.07
N ALA A 51 4.76 5.65 -4.39
CA ALA A 51 4.13 5.60 -5.71
C ALA A 51 5.04 6.16 -6.80
N GLU A 52 5.85 7.18 -6.51
CA GLU A 52 6.86 7.72 -7.43
C GLU A 52 7.95 6.70 -7.81
N GLN A 53 8.15 5.65 -7.01
CA GLN A 53 9.21 4.67 -7.20
C GLN A 53 8.77 3.42 -7.96
N VAL A 54 7.46 3.16 -8.06
CA VAL A 54 6.94 1.97 -8.77
C VAL A 54 6.70 2.25 -10.25
N GLY A 55 6.60 1.18 -11.05
CA GLY A 55 6.29 1.28 -12.47
C GLY A 55 4.90 1.88 -12.73
N ARG A 56 4.71 2.49 -13.91
CA ARG A 56 3.45 3.15 -14.31
C ARG A 56 2.22 2.24 -14.32
N GLU A 57 2.42 0.94 -14.52
CA GLU A 57 1.35 -0.07 -14.53
C GLU A 57 1.08 -0.66 -13.13
N CYS A 58 1.87 -0.29 -12.12
CA CYS A 58 1.70 -0.76 -10.77
C CYS A 58 0.40 -0.20 -10.18
N LYS A 59 -0.43 -1.10 -9.64
CA LYS A 59 -1.69 -0.71 -9.02
C LYS A 59 -1.44 -0.10 -7.65
N LEU A 60 -2.02 1.05 -7.38
CA LEU A 60 -1.82 1.80 -6.14
C LEU A 60 -2.99 1.60 -5.19
N PHE A 61 -2.70 1.16 -3.96
CA PHE A 61 -3.70 0.92 -2.92
C PHE A 61 -3.33 1.60 -1.60
N LEU A 62 -4.33 2.26 -1.02
CA LEU A 62 -4.33 2.69 0.37
C LEU A 62 -5.14 1.69 1.18
N GLN A 63 -4.53 1.13 2.22
CA GLN A 63 -5.19 0.24 3.15
C GLN A 63 -5.24 0.92 4.52
N PRO A 64 -6.42 1.08 5.14
CA PRO A 64 -6.50 1.57 6.51
C PRO A 64 -5.81 0.59 7.45
N GLU A 65 -5.02 1.11 8.40
CA GLU A 65 -4.64 0.33 9.57
C GLU A 65 -5.91 -0.06 10.33
N TRP A 66 -5.97 -1.32 10.76
CA TRP A 66 -7.20 -1.90 11.26
C TRP A 66 -7.66 -1.27 12.57
N SER A 67 -6.74 -1.03 13.50
CA SER A 67 -7.04 -0.48 14.83
C SER A 67 -7.66 0.92 14.80
N VAL A 68 -7.48 1.65 13.70
CA VAL A 68 -8.00 3.00 13.48
C VAL A 68 -8.85 3.10 12.22
N SER A 69 -9.35 1.96 11.72
CA SER A 69 -10.00 1.88 10.41
C SER A 69 -11.25 2.77 10.32
N GLU A 70 -12.09 2.79 11.36
CA GLU A 70 -13.29 3.63 11.41
C GLU A 70 -12.96 5.14 11.37
N GLU A 71 -11.86 5.54 12.01
CA GLU A 71 -11.42 6.93 12.07
C GLU A 71 -10.79 7.38 10.73
N ILE A 72 -9.92 6.54 10.15
CA ILE A 72 -9.13 6.93 8.97
C ILE A 72 -9.89 6.74 7.66
N MET A 73 -10.92 5.88 7.61
CA MET A 73 -11.64 5.56 6.38
C MET A 73 -12.24 6.80 5.68
N PRO A 74 -12.94 7.73 6.36
CA PRO A 74 -13.48 8.92 5.69
C PRO A 74 -12.39 9.75 4.99
N LEU A 75 -11.22 9.88 5.62
CA LEU A 75 -10.07 10.58 5.04
C LEU A 75 -9.55 9.85 3.80
N LEU A 76 -9.43 8.52 3.84
CA LEU A 76 -9.03 7.73 2.67
C LEU A 76 -10.02 7.83 1.51
N VAL A 77 -11.32 7.83 1.80
CA VAL A 77 -12.38 7.97 0.79
C VAL A 77 -12.26 9.32 0.07
N GLU A 78 -12.16 10.42 0.82
CA GLU A 78 -12.01 11.74 0.21
C GLU A 78 -10.69 11.88 -0.54
N TYR A 79 -9.61 11.31 -0.01
CA TYR A 79 -8.31 11.32 -0.69
C TYR A 79 -8.35 10.57 -2.03
N VAL A 80 -8.88 9.35 -2.06
CA VAL A 80 -8.96 8.55 -3.29
C VAL A 80 -9.87 9.22 -4.34
N LYS A 81 -10.96 9.88 -3.91
CA LYS A 81 -11.81 10.68 -4.82
C LYS A 81 -11.04 11.84 -5.47
N ALA A 82 -10.14 12.48 -4.73
CA ALA A 82 -9.29 13.55 -5.25
C ALA A 82 -8.09 13.03 -6.07
N HIS A 83 -7.62 11.81 -5.80
CA HIS A 83 -6.45 11.18 -6.41
C HIS A 83 -6.81 9.82 -7.03
N PRO A 84 -7.47 9.79 -8.20
CA PRO A 84 -8.11 8.58 -8.76
C PRO A 84 -7.14 7.49 -9.23
N ALA A 85 -5.82 7.73 -9.18
CA ALA A 85 -4.82 6.69 -9.38
C ALA A 85 -4.80 5.68 -8.21
N TRP A 86 -5.21 6.12 -7.02
CA TRP A 86 -5.30 5.29 -5.83
C TRP A 86 -6.61 4.52 -5.78
N ASN A 87 -6.56 3.36 -5.13
CA ASN A 87 -7.70 2.53 -4.79
C ASN A 87 -7.71 2.26 -3.28
N ILE A 88 -8.86 1.87 -2.73
CA ILE A 88 -8.95 1.44 -1.33
C ILE A 88 -8.86 -0.08 -1.25
N SER A 89 -7.96 -0.58 -0.40
CA SER A 89 -7.82 -2.00 -0.07
C SER A 89 -8.37 -2.25 1.34
N ILE A 90 -9.52 -2.91 1.44
CA ILE A 90 -10.15 -3.24 2.73
C ILE A 90 -9.65 -4.61 3.21
N GLN A 91 -9.37 -4.72 4.52
CA GLN A 91 -9.04 -5.99 5.18
C GLN A 91 -10.32 -6.83 5.41
N THR A 92 -10.97 -7.26 4.34
CA THR A 92 -12.30 -7.91 4.36
C THR A 92 -12.37 -9.12 5.29
N HIS A 93 -11.29 -9.91 5.38
CA HIS A 93 -11.17 -11.05 6.30
C HIS A 93 -11.45 -10.68 7.77
N LYS A 94 -11.10 -9.47 8.21
CA LYS A 94 -11.37 -8.99 9.57
C LYS A 94 -12.85 -8.70 9.83
N TYR A 95 -13.58 -8.22 8.82
CA TYR A 95 -15.04 -8.07 8.88
C TYR A 95 -15.77 -9.41 8.84
N MET A 96 -15.20 -10.39 8.14
CA MET A 96 -15.78 -11.73 7.99
C MET A 96 -15.42 -12.69 9.13
N HIS A 97 -14.53 -12.27 10.04
CA HIS A 97 -14.00 -13.11 11.12
C HIS A 97 -13.36 -14.41 10.63
N ILE A 98 -12.59 -14.33 9.54
CA ILE A 98 -11.84 -15.46 8.96
C ILE A 98 -10.33 -15.19 8.97
N PRO A 99 -9.49 -16.23 9.14
CA PRO A 99 -8.03 -16.12 9.08
C PRO A 99 -7.51 -15.88 7.67
#